data_AF-A0A7W6DT14-F1
#
_entry.id   AF-A0A7W6DT14-F1
#
_cell.length_a   1.000
_cell.length_b   1.000
_cell.length_c   1.000
_cell.angle_alpha   90.00
_cell.angle_beta   90.00
_cell.angle_gamma   90.00
#
_symmetry.space_group_name_H-M   'P 1'
#
loop_
_entity.id
_entity.type
_entity.pdbx_description
1 polymer ?
#
loop_
_entity_poly.entity_id
_entity_poly.type
_entity_poly.pdbx_seq_one_letter_code
_entity_poly.pdbx_strand_id
1 'polypeptide(L)'
;MTLAYHSQLRHRPYPDQVISGDFNSLQLETADDFAAYRAMAQSRWAPILVSFSQKYQILDRVLAAIEAHLDDDYDVLLTTLRVPGAMRFPKRYYDDRLFLVADLAMETARQVSRGARVLVMQEGLVRHPMETGQNELVLTLHNADAAATRFAACGQDLAALGFDPMPDLALAD
;
A
#
# COMPACT_ATOMS: atom_id res chain seq x y z
N MET A 1 -13.50 -18.12 -4.14
CA MET A 1 -12.65 -18.25 -2.93
C MET A 1 -12.04 -16.88 -2.63
N THR A 2 -11.62 -16.61 -1.39
CA THR A 2 -10.85 -15.39 -1.06
C THR A 2 -9.47 -15.78 -0.56
N LEU A 3 -8.43 -15.15 -1.10
CA LEU A 3 -7.04 -15.30 -0.65
C LEU A 3 -6.56 -13.96 -0.09
N ALA A 4 -5.79 -13.99 1.00
CA ALA A 4 -5.30 -12.79 1.64
C ALA A 4 -3.82 -12.93 1.99
N TYR A 5 -3.06 -11.83 1.84
CA TYR A 5 -1.67 -11.71 2.24
C TYR A 5 -1.53 -10.41 3.01
N HIS A 6 -1.08 -10.53 4.26
CA HIS A 6 -0.92 -9.41 5.18
C HIS A 6 0.55 -9.30 5.54
N SER A 7 1.11 -8.11 5.44
CA SER A 7 2.53 -7.88 5.67
C SER A 7 2.80 -6.48 6.20
N GLN A 8 4.01 -6.30 6.73
CA GLN A 8 4.47 -5.03 7.24
C GLN A 8 5.92 -4.78 6.85
N LEU A 9 6.20 -3.59 6.35
CA LEU A 9 7.56 -3.12 6.16
C LEU A 9 8.14 -2.74 7.54
N ARG A 10 9.17 -3.47 7.99
CA ARG A 10 9.79 -3.27 9.31
C ARG A 10 11.14 -2.56 9.25
N HIS A 11 11.75 -2.58 8.07
CA HIS A 11 13.09 -2.06 7.83
C HIS A 11 13.07 -1.13 6.63
N ARG A 12 14.12 -0.31 6.48
CA ARG A 12 14.28 0.54 5.29
C ARG A 12 14.59 -0.35 4.09
N PRO A 13 13.76 -0.35 3.03
CA PRO A 13 13.96 -1.25 1.88
C PRO A 13 15.15 -0.83 1.00
N TYR A 14 15.64 0.40 1.16
CA TYR A 14 16.75 0.95 0.39
C TYR A 14 17.81 1.57 1.33
N PRO A 15 18.54 0.75 2.13
CA PRO A 15 19.43 1.24 3.17
C PRO A 15 20.61 2.06 2.63
N ASP A 16 21.08 1.73 1.42
CA ASP A 16 22.26 2.33 0.80
C ASP A 16 21.93 3.42 -0.24
N GLN A 17 20.64 3.65 -0.51
CA GLN A 17 20.22 4.64 -1.50
C GLN A 17 20.27 6.04 -0.90
N VAL A 18 21.15 6.87 -1.45
CA VAL A 18 21.15 8.30 -1.17
C VAL A 18 19.96 8.94 -1.87
N ILE A 19 19.09 9.57 -1.09
CA ILE A 19 17.94 10.33 -1.58
C ILE A 19 18.09 11.79 -1.20
N SER A 20 17.54 12.68 -2.02
CA SER A 20 17.32 14.07 -1.61
C SER A 20 16.42 14.06 -0.38
N GLY A 21 16.89 14.70 0.68
CA GLY A 21 16.08 14.93 1.87
C GLY A 21 15.01 15.96 1.53
N ASP A 22 13.92 15.54 0.89
CA ASP A 22 12.73 16.36 0.66
C ASP A 22 11.94 16.50 1.98
N PHE A 23 12.64 16.83 3.06
CA PHE A 23 12.04 17.21 4.31
C PHE A 23 11.47 18.61 4.11
N ASN A 24 10.22 18.66 3.63
CA ASN A 24 9.39 19.82 3.92
C ASN A 24 9.27 19.87 5.43
N SER A 25 10.06 20.74 6.07
CA SER A 25 9.87 21.10 7.46
C SER A 25 8.40 21.45 7.64
N LEU A 26 7.78 20.91 8.69
CA LEU A 26 6.42 21.29 9.06
C LEU A 26 6.38 22.83 9.12
N GLN A 27 5.53 23.43 8.30
CA GLN A 27 5.33 24.89 8.28
C GLN A 27 4.48 25.27 9.50
N LEU A 28 5.07 25.16 10.69
CA LEU A 28 4.45 25.57 11.95
C LEU A 28 4.95 26.98 12.25
N GLU A 29 4.08 27.97 12.13
CA GLU A 29 4.45 29.38 12.28
C GLU A 29 3.76 30.01 13.50
N THR A 30 2.59 29.52 13.88
CA THR A 30 1.72 30.10 14.90
C THR A 30 1.51 29.16 16.09
N ALA A 31 1.13 29.72 17.24
CA ALA A 31 0.77 28.93 18.42
C ALA A 31 -0.39 27.95 18.14
N ASP A 32 -1.31 28.33 17.24
CA ASP A 32 -2.43 27.48 16.82
C ASP A 32 -1.94 26.27 16.01
N ASP A 33 -0.91 26.43 15.16
CA ASP A 33 -0.31 25.31 14.43
C ASP A 33 0.29 24.28 15.39
N PHE A 34 1.00 24.76 16.43
CA PHE A 34 1.54 23.88 17.48
C PHE A 34 0.44 23.22 18.31
N ALA A 35 -0.63 23.94 18.63
CA ALA A 35 -1.78 23.40 19.36
C ALA A 35 -2.51 22.31 18.55
N ALA A 36 -2.72 22.55 17.26
CA ALA A 36 -3.31 21.58 16.34
C ALA A 36 -2.42 20.33 16.20
N TYR A 37 -1.11 20.52 16.01
CA TYR A 37 -0.16 19.41 15.92
C TYR A 37 -0.14 18.58 17.21
N ARG A 38 -0.19 19.24 18.37
CA ARG A 38 -0.31 18.56 19.68
C ARG A 38 -1.62 17.79 19.81
N ALA A 39 -2.74 18.33 19.31
CA ALA A 39 -4.03 17.63 19.33
C ALA A 39 -4.03 16.40 18.41
N MET A 40 -3.26 16.42 17.32
CA MET A 40 -3.07 15.29 16.42
C MET A 40 -1.98 14.32 16.88
N ALA A 41 -1.24 14.65 17.94
CA ALA A 41 -0.11 13.85 18.39
C ALA A 41 -0.58 12.49 18.91
N GLN A 42 -0.01 11.42 18.36
CA GLN A 42 -0.28 10.07 18.78
C GLN A 42 0.71 9.65 19.88
N SER A 43 0.26 8.80 20.81
CA SER A 43 1.11 8.21 21.85
C SER A 43 2.25 7.35 21.27
N ARG A 44 2.05 6.83 20.06
CA ARG A 44 3.05 6.08 19.29
C ARG A 44 2.86 6.33 17.80
N TRP A 45 3.88 6.89 17.15
CA TRP A 45 3.92 7.06 15.71
C TRP A 45 4.51 5.81 15.04
N ALA A 46 3.99 5.45 13.87
CA ALA A 46 4.65 4.48 13.02
C ALA A 46 6.02 5.02 12.57
N PRO A 47 7.07 4.19 12.47
CA PRO A 47 8.36 4.64 11.99
C PRO A 47 8.27 5.08 10.53
N ILE A 48 8.93 6.18 10.17
CA ILE A 48 9.07 6.58 8.76
C ILE A 48 10.22 5.77 8.16
N LEU A 49 9.86 4.80 7.31
CA LEU A 49 10.82 3.85 6.71
C LEU A 49 11.15 4.16 5.25
N VAL A 50 10.30 4.95 4.60
CA VAL A 50 10.46 5.35 3.20
C VAL A 50 10.21 6.84 3.05
N SER A 51 10.92 7.47 2.14
CA SER A 51 10.63 8.83 1.68
C SER A 51 9.45 8.87 0.70
N PHE A 52 9.06 10.08 0.28
CA PHE A 52 8.06 10.29 -0.77
C PHE A 52 8.41 9.57 -2.06
N SER A 53 9.65 9.68 -2.55
CA SER A 53 10.09 9.02 -3.79
C SER A 53 10.15 7.50 -3.63
N GLN A 54 10.73 7.02 -2.51
CA GLN A 54 10.89 5.59 -2.25
C GLN A 54 9.55 4.85 -2.12
N LYS A 55 8.50 5.51 -1.60
CA LYS A 55 7.16 4.91 -1.56
C LYS A 55 6.69 4.49 -2.96
N TYR A 56 6.79 5.37 -3.95
CA TYR A 56 6.33 5.01 -5.30
C TYR A 56 7.29 4.04 -6.00
N GLN A 57 8.58 4.08 -5.68
CA GLN A 57 9.54 3.06 -6.15
C GLN A 57 9.18 1.66 -5.63
N ILE A 58 8.87 1.52 -4.34
CA ILE A 58 8.50 0.22 -3.79
C ILE A 58 7.13 -0.23 -4.30
N LEU A 59 6.15 0.68 -4.41
CA LEU A 59 4.83 0.33 -4.95
C LEU A 59 4.88 -0.06 -6.44
N ASP A 60 5.75 0.54 -7.25
CA ASP A 60 5.97 0.08 -8.63
C ASP A 60 6.51 -1.36 -8.67
N ARG A 61 7.42 -1.71 -7.75
CA ARG A 61 7.91 -3.09 -7.60
C ARG A 61 6.83 -4.05 -7.09
N VAL A 62 5.95 -3.59 -6.20
CA VAL A 62 4.76 -4.37 -5.76
C VAL A 62 3.86 -4.67 -6.96
N LEU A 63 3.52 -3.65 -7.75
CA LEU A 63 2.71 -3.83 -8.96
C LEU A 63 3.40 -4.76 -9.98
N ALA A 64 4.72 -4.66 -10.13
CA ALA A 64 5.48 -5.57 -10.98
C ALA A 64 5.41 -7.03 -10.49
N ALA A 65 5.46 -7.27 -9.18
CA ALA A 65 5.30 -8.62 -8.62
C ALA A 65 3.87 -9.15 -8.82
N ILE A 66 2.86 -8.30 -8.61
CA ILE A 66 1.46 -8.64 -8.88
C ILE A 66 1.28 -9.05 -10.34
N GLU A 67 1.79 -8.25 -11.29
CA GLU A 67 1.70 -8.57 -12.72
C GLU A 67 2.46 -9.85 -13.06
N ALA A 68 3.65 -10.08 -12.50
CA ALA A 68 4.43 -11.28 -12.79
C ALA A 68 3.73 -12.58 -12.36
N HIS A 69 2.90 -12.55 -11.33
CA HIS A 69 2.29 -13.76 -10.75
C HIS A 69 0.78 -13.87 -10.94
N LEU A 70 0.05 -12.75 -11.02
CA LEU A 70 -1.40 -12.71 -10.90
C LEU A 70 -2.10 -12.07 -12.10
N ASP A 71 -1.39 -11.76 -13.19
CA ASP A 71 -1.97 -11.00 -14.32
C ASP A 71 -3.28 -11.59 -14.86
N ASP A 72 -3.36 -12.93 -14.91
CA ASP A 72 -4.51 -13.67 -15.39
C ASP A 72 -5.55 -13.99 -14.29
N ASP A 73 -5.29 -13.64 -13.03
CA ASP A 73 -6.08 -14.06 -11.87
C ASP A 73 -7.07 -12.99 -11.37
N TYR A 74 -7.01 -11.77 -11.90
CA TYR A 74 -7.94 -10.69 -11.58
C TYR A 74 -8.44 -9.95 -12.83
N ASP A 75 -9.66 -9.45 -12.79
CA ASP A 75 -10.24 -8.60 -13.83
C ASP A 75 -10.06 -7.11 -13.50
N VAL A 76 -10.02 -6.78 -12.21
CA VAL A 76 -9.88 -5.42 -11.67
C VAL A 76 -8.92 -5.43 -10.48
N LEU A 77 -8.00 -4.46 -10.46
CA LEU A 77 -7.17 -4.12 -9.31
C LEU A 77 -7.68 -2.82 -8.67
N LEU A 78 -8.09 -2.90 -7.41
CA LEU A 78 -8.52 -1.74 -6.62
C LEU A 78 -7.43 -1.33 -5.64
N THR A 79 -7.10 -0.05 -5.58
CA THR A 79 -6.19 0.46 -4.54
C THR A 79 -6.58 1.87 -4.10
N THR A 80 -6.30 2.18 -2.84
CA THR A 80 -6.25 3.57 -2.39
C THR A 80 -4.84 4.07 -2.60
N LEU A 81 -4.73 5.28 -3.14
CA LEU A 81 -3.42 5.91 -3.25
C LEU A 81 -3.50 7.39 -2.92
N ARG A 82 -2.59 7.84 -2.08
CA ARG A 82 -2.37 9.26 -1.84
C ARG A 82 -1.62 9.84 -3.04
N VAL A 83 -2.29 10.70 -3.80
CA VAL A 83 -1.76 11.31 -5.02
C VAL A 83 -0.40 11.97 -4.75
N PRO A 84 0.64 11.71 -5.55
CA PRO A 84 1.89 12.45 -5.47
C PRO A 84 1.64 13.90 -5.89
N GLY A 85 1.81 14.84 -4.97
CA GLY A 85 1.64 16.26 -5.28
C GLY A 85 2.64 16.81 -6.30
N ALA A 86 3.79 16.14 -6.50
CA ALA A 86 4.90 16.66 -7.32
C ALA A 86 5.54 15.64 -8.28
N MET A 87 5.07 14.38 -8.33
CA MET A 87 5.69 13.33 -9.14
C MET A 87 4.70 12.70 -10.11
N ARG A 88 5.19 12.28 -11.27
CA ARG A 88 4.40 11.44 -12.20
C ARG A 88 4.26 10.04 -11.64
N PHE A 89 3.14 9.41 -11.92
CA PHE A 89 2.97 7.99 -11.63
C PHE A 89 3.88 7.13 -12.51
N PRO A 90 4.44 6.04 -11.97
CA PRO A 90 5.03 4.97 -12.77
C PRO A 90 4.04 4.43 -13.80
N LYS A 91 4.55 3.91 -14.93
CA LYS A 91 3.72 3.47 -16.06
C LYS A 91 2.63 2.45 -15.65
N ARG A 92 2.93 1.53 -14.72
CA ARG A 92 2.02 0.47 -14.27
C ARG A 92 0.73 1.00 -13.60
N TYR A 93 0.72 2.24 -13.13
CA TYR A 93 -0.48 2.89 -12.61
C TYR A 93 -1.49 3.31 -13.68
N TYR A 94 -1.10 3.25 -14.95
CA TYR A 94 -1.97 3.54 -16.09
C TYR A 94 -2.51 2.26 -16.76
N ASP A 95 -2.46 1.11 -16.07
CA ASP A 95 -3.14 -0.10 -16.52
C ASP A 95 -4.66 0.10 -16.47
N ASP A 96 -5.37 -0.29 -17.53
CA ASP A 96 -6.81 -0.10 -17.66
C ASP A 96 -7.63 -0.91 -16.62
N ARG A 97 -7.02 -1.89 -15.96
CA ARG A 97 -7.62 -2.68 -14.88
C ARG A 97 -7.36 -2.08 -13.50
N LEU A 98 -6.47 -1.09 -13.37
CA LEU A 98 -6.13 -0.48 -12.09
C LEU A 98 -7.02 0.73 -11.80
N PHE A 99 -7.78 0.66 -10.72
CA PHE A 99 -8.66 1.72 -10.26
C PHE A 99 -8.20 2.29 -8.92
N LEU A 100 -7.95 3.61 -8.92
CA LEU A 100 -7.71 4.38 -7.72
C LEU A 100 -9.05 4.82 -7.14
N VAL A 101 -9.41 4.33 -5.95
CA VAL A 101 -10.73 4.57 -5.35
C VAL A 101 -10.63 5.21 -3.97
N ALA A 102 -11.64 6.00 -3.61
CA ALA A 102 -11.71 6.65 -2.31
C ALA A 102 -12.18 5.69 -1.21
N ASP A 103 -13.11 4.80 -1.53
CA ASP A 103 -13.67 3.80 -0.62
C ASP A 103 -13.45 2.40 -1.22
N LEU A 104 -12.42 1.71 -0.71
CA LEU A 104 -12.10 0.35 -1.15
C LEU A 104 -13.19 -0.64 -0.78
N ALA A 105 -13.80 -0.52 0.40
CA ALA A 105 -14.77 -1.49 0.90
C ALA A 105 -16.04 -1.47 0.04
N MET A 106 -16.57 -0.28 -0.21
CA MET A 106 -17.73 -0.09 -1.08
C MET A 106 -17.45 -0.59 -2.50
N GLU A 107 -16.31 -0.20 -3.10
CA GLU A 107 -16.02 -0.60 -4.47
C GLU A 107 -15.75 -2.11 -4.60
N THR A 108 -15.03 -2.70 -3.64
CA THR A 108 -14.79 -4.14 -3.60
C THR A 108 -16.10 -4.90 -3.54
N ALA A 109 -17.02 -4.53 -2.64
CA ALA A 109 -18.33 -5.16 -2.54
C ALA A 109 -19.12 -5.03 -3.85
N ARG A 110 -19.08 -3.85 -4.49
CA ARG A 110 -19.73 -3.60 -5.77
C ARG A 110 -19.20 -4.50 -6.89
N GLN A 111 -17.89 -4.67 -7.01
CA GLN A 111 -17.29 -5.49 -8.07
C GLN A 111 -17.46 -6.99 -7.81
N VAL A 112 -17.27 -7.42 -6.56
CA VAL A 112 -17.46 -8.82 -6.14
C VAL A 112 -18.91 -9.27 -6.36
N SER A 113 -19.90 -8.43 -6.05
CA SER A 113 -21.33 -8.75 -6.29
C SER A 113 -21.70 -8.88 -7.78
N ARG A 114 -20.87 -8.34 -8.68
CA ARG A 114 -21.01 -8.53 -10.14
C ARG A 114 -20.32 -9.80 -10.64
N GLY A 115 -19.69 -10.56 -9.75
CA GLY A 115 -18.94 -11.77 -10.08
C GLY A 115 -17.54 -11.52 -10.64
N ALA A 116 -17.03 -10.29 -10.58
CA ALA A 116 -15.66 -9.98 -11.03
C ALA A 116 -14.62 -10.62 -10.09
N ARG A 117 -13.46 -10.99 -10.64
CA ARG A 117 -12.27 -11.36 -9.88
C ARG A 117 -11.54 -10.08 -9.50
N VAL A 118 -11.47 -9.79 -8.20
CA VAL A 118 -11.04 -8.48 -7.71
C VAL A 118 -9.78 -8.65 -6.87
N LEU A 119 -8.70 -8.01 -7.29
CA LEU A 119 -7.51 -7.86 -6.47
C LEU A 119 -7.57 -6.51 -5.75
N VAL A 120 -7.53 -6.53 -4.43
CA VAL A 120 -7.45 -5.32 -3.60
C VAL A 120 -6.03 -5.19 -3.10
N MET A 121 -5.42 -4.02 -3.33
CA MET A 121 -4.14 -3.62 -2.75
C MET A 121 -4.35 -2.45 -1.80
N GLN A 122 -4.21 -2.68 -0.51
CA GLN A 122 -4.24 -1.64 0.51
C GLN A 122 -2.83 -1.41 1.07
N GLU A 123 -2.41 -0.16 1.12
CA GLU A 123 -1.11 0.24 1.65
C GLU A 123 -1.27 1.28 2.77
N GLY A 124 -0.50 1.13 3.83
CA GLY A 124 -0.38 2.08 4.94
C GLY A 124 1.04 2.59 5.11
N LEU A 125 1.79 2.74 4.00
CA LEU A 125 3.18 3.21 4.04
C LEU A 125 3.23 4.68 4.49
N VAL A 126 3.98 4.92 5.57
CA VAL A 126 4.10 6.22 6.23
C VAL A 126 5.39 6.90 5.79
N ARG A 127 5.25 8.11 5.25
CA ARG A 127 6.34 8.97 4.76
C ARG A 127 6.51 10.23 5.59
N HIS A 128 5.49 10.59 6.35
CA HIS A 128 5.41 11.83 7.12
C HIS A 128 4.67 11.55 8.43
N PRO A 129 5.01 12.20 9.56
CA PRO A 129 4.41 11.90 10.85
C PRO A 129 2.88 11.91 10.79
N MET A 130 2.29 12.95 10.19
CA MET A 130 0.82 13.13 10.13
C MET A 130 0.08 12.12 9.22
N GLU A 131 0.78 11.24 8.51
CA GLU A 131 0.14 10.20 7.72
C GLU A 131 -0.39 9.06 8.61
N THR A 132 -1.62 8.62 8.37
CA THR A 132 -2.15 7.41 8.99
C THR A 132 -1.57 6.16 8.30
N GLY A 133 -1.30 5.13 9.08
CA GLY A 133 -0.75 3.86 8.61
C GLY A 133 0.22 3.26 9.63
N GLN A 134 0.59 2.01 9.41
CA GLN A 134 1.54 1.22 10.20
C GLN A 134 2.61 0.56 9.31
N ASN A 135 2.84 1.10 8.12
CA ASN A 135 3.71 0.51 7.08
C ASN A 135 3.25 -0.89 6.63
N GLU A 136 1.96 -1.16 6.66
CA GLU A 136 1.34 -2.39 6.19
C GLU A 136 1.15 -2.40 4.68
N LEU A 137 1.18 -3.61 4.12
CA LEU A 137 0.70 -3.93 2.78
C LEU A 137 -0.23 -5.14 2.90
N VAL A 138 -1.45 -4.97 2.42
CA VAL A 138 -2.47 -6.02 2.39
C VAL A 138 -2.89 -6.24 0.95
N LEU A 139 -2.76 -7.49 0.50
CA LEU A 139 -3.35 -7.96 -0.75
C LEU A 139 -4.51 -8.89 -0.46
N THR A 140 -5.63 -8.71 -1.16
CA THR A 140 -6.78 -9.62 -1.07
C THR A 140 -7.30 -9.91 -2.45
N LEU A 141 -7.33 -11.19 -2.83
CA LEU A 141 -7.91 -11.65 -4.08
C LEU A 141 -9.27 -12.28 -3.81
N HIS A 142 -10.33 -11.61 -4.27
CA HIS A 142 -11.71 -12.08 -4.19
C HIS A 142 -12.13 -12.81 -5.46
N ASN A 143 -13.09 -13.74 -5.31
CA ASN A 143 -13.52 -14.62 -6.39
C ASN A 143 -12.33 -15.33 -7.06
N ALA A 144 -11.30 -15.64 -6.28
CA ALA A 144 -10.13 -16.37 -6.73
C ALA A 144 -10.54 -17.77 -7.19
N ASP A 145 -9.98 -18.18 -8.33
CA ASP A 145 -10.01 -19.55 -8.84
C ASP A 145 -8.74 -20.31 -8.38
N ALA A 146 -8.17 -21.15 -9.23
CA ALA A 146 -6.95 -21.92 -8.98
C ALA A 146 -5.67 -21.04 -8.94
N ALA A 147 -5.68 -19.99 -8.12
CA ALA A 147 -4.65 -18.96 -7.99
C ALA A 147 -3.77 -19.11 -6.73
N ALA A 148 -4.11 -20.02 -5.80
CA ALA A 148 -3.46 -20.11 -4.48
C ALA A 148 -1.93 -20.20 -4.55
N THR A 149 -1.37 -21.04 -5.44
CA THR A 149 0.08 -21.19 -5.60
C THR A 149 0.74 -19.92 -6.13
N ARG A 150 0.13 -19.27 -7.13
CA ARG A 150 0.65 -18.02 -7.70
C ARG A 150 0.55 -16.86 -6.72
N PHE A 151 -0.54 -16.80 -5.96
CA PHE A 151 -0.73 -15.83 -4.89
C PHE A 151 0.32 -15.98 -3.78
N ALA A 152 0.65 -17.21 -3.40
CA ALA A 152 1.74 -17.47 -2.46
C ALA A 152 3.11 -17.06 -3.03
N ALA A 153 3.38 -17.30 -4.31
CA ALA A 153 4.61 -16.86 -4.97
C ALA A 153 4.72 -15.33 -5.02
N CYS A 154 3.62 -14.63 -5.33
CA CYS A 154 3.56 -13.18 -5.21
C CYS A 154 3.92 -12.71 -3.80
N GLY A 155 3.35 -13.33 -2.76
CA GLY A 155 3.68 -13.01 -1.36
C GLY A 155 5.15 -13.22 -0.99
N GLN A 156 5.83 -14.21 -1.60
CA GLN A 156 7.27 -14.42 -1.44
C GLN A 156 8.08 -13.30 -2.07
N ASP A 157 7.72 -12.85 -3.27
CA ASP A 157 8.39 -11.72 -3.92
C ASP A 157 8.18 -10.42 -3.14
N LEU A 158 7.00 -10.20 -2.56
CA LEU A 158 6.74 -9.07 -1.68
C LEU A 158 7.59 -9.12 -0.41
N ALA A 159 7.76 -10.30 0.18
CA ALA A 159 8.67 -10.49 1.31
C ALA A 159 10.11 -10.14 0.94
N ALA A 160 10.55 -10.48 -0.28
CA ALA A 160 11.87 -10.09 -0.77
C ALA A 160 12.04 -8.56 -0.97
N LEU A 161 10.94 -7.79 -1.04
CA LEU A 161 10.96 -6.32 -1.01
C LEU A 161 11.04 -5.73 0.40
N GLY A 162 10.99 -6.57 1.44
CA GLY A 162 11.02 -6.18 2.85
C GLY A 162 9.66 -6.13 3.54
N PHE A 163 8.58 -6.58 2.86
CA PHE A 163 7.26 -6.73 3.47
C PHE A 163 7.19 -8.05 4.24
N ASP A 164 7.52 -8.00 5.53
CA ASP A 164 7.52 -9.19 6.37
C ASP A 164 6.08 -9.68 6.56
N PRO A 165 5.75 -10.95 6.22
CA PRO A 165 4.42 -11.49 6.43
C PRO A 165 4.02 -11.41 7.90
N MET A 166 2.82 -10.90 8.15
CA MET A 166 2.25 -10.90 9.48
C MET A 166 1.52 -12.23 9.70
N PRO A 167 1.67 -12.89 10.86
CA PRO A 167 0.78 -13.98 11.22
C PRO A 167 -0.65 -13.42 11.23
N ASP A 168 -1.60 -14.10 10.59
CA ASP A 168 -2.99 -13.68 10.38
C ASP A 168 -3.49 -12.83 11.55
N LEU A 169 -3.52 -11.50 11.35
CA LEU A 169 -4.35 -10.64 12.17
C LEU A 169 -5.76 -11.01 11.76
N ALA A 170 -6.42 -11.83 12.59
CA ALA A 170 -7.84 -12.09 12.50
C ALA A 170 -8.53 -10.78 12.10
N LEU A 171 -9.22 -10.83 10.96
CA LEU A 171 -10.08 -9.74 10.51
C LEU A 171 -10.89 -9.30 11.74
N ALA A 172 -10.66 -8.09 12.22
CA ALA A 172 -11.53 -7.51 13.22
C ALA A 172 -12.89 -7.37 12.55
N ASP A 173 -13.87 -8.08 13.11
CA ASP A 173 -15.29 -8.04 12.73
C ASP A 173 -15.83 -6.61 12.63
#